data_AF-A0A7S4UC77-F1
#
_entry.id   AF-A0A7S4UC77-F1
#
_cell.length_a   1.000
_cell.length_b   1.000
_cell.length_c   1.000
_cell.angle_alpha   90.00
_cell.angle_beta   90.00
_cell.angle_gamma   90.00
#
_symmetry.space_group_name_H-M   'P 1'
#
loop_
_entity.id
_entity.type
_entity.pdbx_description
1 polymer ?
#
loop_
_entity_poly.entity_id
_entity_poly.type
_entity_poly.pdbx_seq_one_letter_code
_entity_poly.pdbx_strand_id
1 'polypeptide(L)'
;APQPGRSRAEAPAEFDYLVVGAGSAGSVVAARLAQAGASVGLLDAGTKAPPALGRLGEPARQAKRWPGSFSEFRDACDPNGNPYMLRNCMMVQGRALGGGAAVNNQIYTRLPTGDFPFWSKEEVAGAFDSLEAELPRVLVSPKFEEMGA
;
A
#
# COMPACT_ATOMS: atom_id res chain seq x y z
N ALA A 1 13.96 24.50 10.84
CA ALA A 1 13.23 25.55 10.10
C ALA A 1 12.38 24.87 9.01
N PRO A 2 11.11 25.26 8.81
CA PRO A 2 10.32 24.78 7.67
C PRO A 2 11.00 25.22 6.37
N GLN A 3 11.13 24.30 5.41
CA GLN A 3 11.79 24.55 4.12
C GLN A 3 10.97 25.58 3.32
N PRO A 4 11.55 26.73 2.89
CA PRO A 4 10.85 27.71 2.07
C PRO A 4 10.77 27.20 0.62
N GLY A 5 9.59 27.26 0.00
CA GLY A 5 9.50 27.28 -1.47
C GLY A 5 8.79 26.14 -2.20
N ARG A 6 7.87 25.38 -1.60
CA ARG A 6 6.81 24.75 -2.42
C ARG A 6 5.58 25.63 -2.37
N SER A 7 5.32 26.40 -3.43
CA SER A 7 3.96 26.84 -3.67
C SER A 7 3.10 25.59 -3.71
N ARG A 8 2.07 25.52 -2.86
CA ARG A 8 1.06 24.49 -2.99
C ARG A 8 0.43 24.79 -4.34
N ALA A 9 0.75 24.00 -5.36
CA ALA A 9 0.03 24.09 -6.62
C ALA A 9 -1.45 24.02 -6.26
N GLU A 10 -2.22 25.02 -6.68
CA GLU A 10 -3.63 25.08 -6.40
C GLU A 10 -4.24 23.87 -7.11
N ALA A 11 -4.66 22.88 -6.31
CA ALA A 11 -5.27 21.69 -6.86
C ALA A 11 -6.54 22.14 -7.60
N PRO A 12 -6.84 21.59 -8.78
CA PRO A 12 -8.13 21.79 -9.41
C PRO A 12 -9.26 21.62 -8.39
N ALA A 13 -10.26 22.50 -8.45
CA ALA A 13 -11.42 22.40 -7.55
C ALA A 13 -12.24 21.12 -7.81
N GLU A 14 -12.11 20.54 -9.00
CA GLU A 14 -12.90 19.40 -9.47
C GLU A 14 -12.03 18.34 -10.12
N PHE A 15 -12.42 17.08 -9.91
CA PHE A 15 -11.84 15.89 -10.52
C PHE A 15 -12.99 14.91 -10.81
N ASP A 16 -12.85 14.08 -11.84
CA ASP A 16 -13.80 13.00 -12.12
C ASP A 16 -13.83 11.99 -10.96
N TYR A 17 -12.67 11.77 -10.32
CA TYR A 17 -12.53 10.88 -9.18
C TYR A 17 -11.64 11.48 -8.08
N LEU A 18 -12.05 11.28 -6.82
CA LEU A 18 -11.20 11.51 -5.65
C LEU A 18 -10.87 10.17 -4.99
N VAL A 19 -9.59 9.78 -5.04
CA VAL A 19 -9.07 8.60 -4.35
C VAL A 19 -8.50 9.03 -3.01
N VAL A 20 -9.03 8.46 -1.93
CA VAL A 20 -8.56 8.71 -0.55
C VAL A 20 -7.72 7.54 -0.08
N GLY A 21 -6.44 7.80 0.13
CA GLY A 21 -5.41 6.83 0.51
C GLY A 21 -4.53 6.41 -0.66
N ALA A 22 -3.29 6.88 -0.69
CA ALA A 22 -2.25 6.50 -1.65
C ALA A 22 -1.51 5.22 -1.20
N GLY A 23 -2.25 4.24 -0.68
CA GLY A 23 -1.74 2.90 -0.34
C GLY A 23 -1.59 1.99 -1.55
N SER A 24 -1.38 0.69 -1.33
CA SER A 24 -1.22 -0.31 -2.39
C SER A 24 -2.38 -0.33 -3.39
N ALA A 25 -3.63 -0.30 -2.89
CA ALA A 25 -4.81 -0.30 -3.76
C ALA A 25 -5.06 1.07 -4.40
N GLY A 26 -5.12 2.13 -3.60
CA GLY A 26 -5.46 3.47 -4.09
C GLY A 26 -4.47 4.03 -5.10
N SER A 27 -3.17 3.75 -4.94
CA SER A 27 -2.16 4.16 -5.94
C SER A 27 -2.39 3.50 -7.30
N VAL A 28 -2.76 2.21 -7.32
CA VAL A 28 -3.03 1.46 -8.56
C VAL A 28 -4.32 1.96 -9.20
N VAL A 29 -5.40 2.13 -8.43
CA VAL A 29 -6.68 2.64 -8.93
C VAL A 29 -6.52 4.04 -9.52
N ALA A 30 -5.87 4.96 -8.80
CA ALA A 30 -5.63 6.32 -9.28
C ALA A 30 -4.84 6.33 -10.59
N ALA A 31 -3.79 5.50 -10.69
CA ALA A 31 -2.99 5.37 -11.91
C ALA A 31 -3.79 4.83 -13.09
N ARG A 32 -4.60 3.78 -12.88
CA ARG A 32 -5.42 3.17 -13.93
C ARG A 32 -6.51 4.12 -14.45
N LEU A 33 -7.19 4.84 -13.55
CA LEU A 33 -8.19 5.84 -13.92
C LEU A 33 -7.56 6.99 -14.72
N ALA A 34 -6.39 7.49 -14.28
CA ALA A 34 -5.66 8.52 -14.99
C ALA A 34 -5.17 8.06 -16.39
N GLN A 35 -4.69 6.80 -16.50
CA GLN A 35 -4.31 6.21 -17.79
C GLN A 35 -5.50 6.05 -18.75
N ALA A 36 -6.70 5.85 -18.22
CA ALA A 36 -7.94 5.84 -19.00
C ALA A 36 -8.42 7.26 -19.40
N GLY A 37 -7.70 8.31 -19.01
CA GLY A 37 -7.97 9.70 -19.40
C GLY A 37 -8.79 10.50 -18.38
N ALA A 38 -9.12 9.93 -17.22
CA ALA A 38 -9.86 10.65 -16.18
C ALA A 38 -8.95 11.63 -15.40
N SER A 39 -9.53 12.73 -14.93
CA SER A 39 -8.90 13.60 -13.93
C SER A 39 -9.08 12.99 -12.53
N VAL A 40 -7.96 12.84 -11.80
CA VAL A 40 -7.97 12.13 -10.51
C VAL A 40 -7.27 12.95 -9.44
N GLY A 41 -8.01 13.28 -8.37
CA GLY A 41 -7.45 13.77 -7.12
C GLY A 41 -6.99 12.58 -6.27
N LEU A 42 -5.75 12.63 -5.76
CA LEU A 42 -5.24 11.62 -4.83
C LEU A 42 -4.86 12.29 -3.51
N LEU A 43 -5.57 11.93 -2.45
CA LEU A 43 -5.38 12.47 -1.11
C LEU A 43 -4.81 11.40 -0.18
N ASP A 44 -3.74 11.70 0.55
CA ASP A 44 -3.17 10.80 1.54
C ASP A 44 -2.88 11.54 2.85
N ALA A 45 -3.01 10.85 3.98
CA ALA A 45 -2.74 11.41 5.30
C ALA A 45 -1.24 11.52 5.61
N GLY A 46 -0.41 10.84 4.83
CA GLY A 46 1.03 10.76 4.95
C GLY A 46 1.77 11.71 4.02
N THR A 47 3.10 11.68 4.15
CA THR A 47 3.99 12.46 3.31
C THR A 47 4.68 11.55 2.29
N LYS A 48 5.38 12.16 1.32
CA LYS A 48 6.26 11.39 0.44
C LYS A 48 7.36 10.73 1.29
N ALA A 49 7.49 9.41 1.20
CA ALA A 49 8.54 8.69 1.90
C ALA A 49 9.93 9.24 1.49
N PRO A 50 10.85 9.48 2.44
CA PRO A 50 12.17 10.01 2.13
C PRO A 50 12.97 8.98 1.32
N PRO A 51 13.82 9.43 0.38
CA PRO A 51 14.62 8.53 -0.46
C PRO A 51 15.48 7.52 0.30
N ALA A 52 15.82 7.81 1.57
CA ALA A 52 16.60 6.94 2.43
C ALA A 52 15.91 5.60 2.75
N LEU A 53 14.58 5.56 2.80
CA LEU A 53 13.81 4.34 3.11
C LEU A 53 14.00 3.24 2.06
N GLY A 54 14.10 3.63 0.78
CA GLY A 54 14.37 2.70 -0.32
C GLY A 54 15.84 2.25 -0.43
N ARG A 55 16.79 2.97 0.19
CA ARG A 55 18.23 2.66 0.13
C ARG A 55 18.70 1.67 1.19
N LEU A 56 17.97 1.56 2.28
CA LEU A 56 18.41 0.86 3.49
C LEU A 56 17.96 -0.60 3.56
N GLY A 57 17.21 -1.10 2.56
CA GLY A 57 16.84 -2.53 2.44
C GLY A 57 15.89 -3.08 3.51
N GLU A 58 15.59 -2.32 4.57
CA GLU A 58 14.76 -2.76 5.71
C GLU A 58 13.61 -1.77 6.03
N PRO A 59 12.62 -1.57 5.14
CA PRO A 59 11.54 -0.60 5.34
C PRO A 59 10.71 -0.85 6.60
N ALA A 60 10.39 -2.12 6.93
CA ALA A 60 9.66 -2.45 8.15
C ALA A 60 10.41 -2.12 9.44
N ARG A 61 11.72 -2.34 9.47
CA ARG A 61 12.54 -1.99 10.65
C ARG A 61 12.61 -0.48 10.84
N GLN A 62 12.70 0.26 9.74
CA GLN A 62 12.70 1.72 9.76
C GLN A 62 11.34 2.30 10.15
N ALA A 63 10.24 1.71 9.68
CA ALA A 63 8.89 2.13 10.05
C ALA A 63 8.65 2.07 11.56
N LYS A 64 9.22 1.06 12.25
CA LYS A 64 9.17 0.96 13.73
C LYS A 64 10.03 2.01 14.44
N ARG A 65 11.00 2.60 13.74
CA ARG A 65 11.95 3.58 14.29
C ARG A 65 11.43 5.02 14.23
N TRP A 66 10.37 5.29 13.46
CA TRP A 66 9.81 6.63 13.24
C TRP A 66 8.27 6.69 13.33
N PRO A 67 7.67 6.27 14.47
CA PRO A 67 6.23 6.38 14.67
C PRO A 67 5.78 7.85 14.67
N GLY A 68 4.67 8.14 13.98
CA GLY A 68 4.08 9.47 13.81
C GLY A 68 4.46 10.18 12.51
N SER A 69 5.56 9.78 11.86
CA SER A 69 6.04 10.40 10.61
C SER A 69 5.69 9.59 9.36
N PHE A 70 5.98 8.29 9.35
CA PHE A 70 5.80 7.40 8.18
C PHE A 70 4.97 6.16 8.48
N SER A 71 4.74 5.91 9.76
CA SER A 71 3.88 4.87 10.27
C SER A 71 3.12 5.41 11.47
N GLU A 72 1.97 4.83 11.74
CA GLU A 72 1.25 5.03 12.97
C GLU A 72 1.00 3.68 13.63
N PHE A 73 0.99 3.66 14.95
CA PHE A 73 0.49 2.51 15.69
C PHE A 73 -1.00 2.69 15.88
N ARG A 74 -1.77 1.66 15.52
CA ARG A 74 -3.19 1.58 15.81
C ARG A 74 -3.48 0.44 16.75
N ASP A 75 -4.33 0.71 17.73
CA ASP A 75 -4.98 -0.35 18.50
C ASP A 75 -5.80 -1.21 17.53
N ALA A 76 -5.42 -2.48 17.44
CA ALA A 76 -6.12 -3.49 16.65
C ALA A 76 -6.83 -4.51 17.56
N CYS A 77 -7.00 -4.18 18.84
CA CYS A 77 -7.74 -5.01 19.77
C CYS A 77 -9.21 -5.06 19.35
N ASP A 78 -9.82 -6.25 19.39
CA ASP A 78 -11.27 -6.39 19.26
C ASP A 78 -11.94 -5.74 20.49
N PRO A 79 -12.74 -4.67 20.30
CA PRO A 79 -13.45 -4.04 21.41
C PRO A 79 -14.43 -4.99 22.12
N ASN A 80 -14.82 -6.09 21.46
CA ASN A 80 -15.74 -7.10 22.01
C ASN A 80 -15.03 -8.26 22.72
N GLY A 81 -13.70 -8.22 22.82
CA GLY A 81 -12.93 -9.10 23.71
C GLY A 81 -12.77 -10.54 23.22
N ASN A 82 -12.53 -10.77 21.92
CA ASN A 82 -12.13 -12.08 21.42
C ASN A 82 -10.94 -12.66 22.22
N PRO A 83 -11.11 -13.80 22.92
CA PRO A 83 -10.07 -14.38 23.79
C PRO A 83 -8.86 -14.92 23.03
N TYR A 84 -8.96 -15.09 21.71
CA TYR A 84 -7.88 -15.51 20.82
C TYR A 84 -7.10 -14.34 20.22
N MET A 85 -7.55 -13.10 20.44
CA MET A 85 -6.81 -11.91 20.02
C MET A 85 -5.79 -11.52 21.10
N LEU A 86 -4.62 -11.04 20.66
CA LEU A 86 -3.63 -10.49 21.57
C LEU A 86 -4.21 -9.27 22.29
N ARG A 87 -4.13 -9.27 23.62
CA ARG A 87 -4.38 -8.07 24.43
C ARG A 87 -3.27 -7.06 24.14
N ASN A 88 -3.62 -5.78 23.94
CA ASN A 88 -2.68 -4.72 23.54
C ASN A 88 -2.01 -4.96 22.17
N CYS A 89 -2.78 -5.45 21.19
CA CYS A 89 -2.31 -5.62 19.82
C CYS A 89 -2.14 -4.25 19.16
N MET A 90 -0.88 -3.85 18.95
CA MET A 90 -0.51 -2.64 18.23
C MET A 90 -0.07 -2.99 16.81
N MET A 91 -0.83 -2.50 15.83
CA MET A 91 -0.53 -2.70 14.41
C MET A 91 0.18 -1.48 13.83
N VAL A 92 1.25 -1.72 13.08
CA VAL A 92 1.95 -0.69 12.32
C VAL A 92 1.18 -0.47 11.01
N GLN A 93 0.63 0.73 10.84
CA GLN A 93 0.00 1.15 9.59
C GLN A 93 0.90 2.19 8.90
N GLY A 94 1.12 2.04 7.59
CA GLY A 94 1.90 3.00 6.83
C GLY A 94 1.13 4.30 6.63
N ARG A 95 1.76 5.43 6.99
CA ARG A 95 1.24 6.79 6.80
C ARG A 95 2.19 7.56 5.88
N ALA A 96 2.28 7.09 4.64
CA ALA A 96 3.12 7.64 3.59
C ALA A 96 2.55 7.24 2.22
N LEU A 97 2.99 7.90 1.15
CA LEU A 97 2.76 7.39 -0.21
C LEU A 97 3.28 5.94 -0.33
N GLY A 98 2.45 5.03 -0.81
CA GLY A 98 2.65 3.58 -0.79
C GLY A 98 2.00 2.87 0.40
N GLY A 99 1.53 3.60 1.42
CA GLY A 99 0.82 3.08 2.59
C GLY A 99 1.56 1.93 3.26
N GLY A 100 0.84 0.83 3.54
CA GLY A 100 1.42 -0.38 4.12
C GLY A 100 2.60 -0.97 3.33
N ALA A 101 2.60 -0.87 2.00
CA ALA A 101 3.71 -1.37 1.18
C ALA A 101 5.01 -0.57 1.36
N ALA A 102 4.93 0.69 1.81
CA ALA A 102 6.11 1.48 2.12
C ALA A 102 6.79 1.08 3.45
N VAL A 103 6.09 0.31 4.29
CA VAL A 103 6.51 -0.05 5.66
C VAL A 103 6.45 -1.55 5.96
N ASN A 104 6.08 -2.38 5.00
CA ASN A 104 6.04 -3.83 5.18
C ASN A 104 7.41 -4.46 4.90
N ASN A 105 7.50 -5.78 5.03
CA ASN A 105 8.73 -6.53 4.76
C ASN A 105 9.01 -6.76 3.27
N GLN A 106 8.25 -6.12 2.37
CA GLN A 106 8.33 -6.32 0.92
C GLN A 106 8.18 -7.79 0.46
N ILE A 107 7.59 -8.63 1.33
CA ILE A 107 7.23 -10.00 1.00
C ILE A 107 5.98 -9.96 0.13
N TYR A 108 6.09 -10.55 -1.05
CA TYR A 108 4.96 -10.79 -1.93
C TYR A 108 4.63 -12.28 -1.90
N THR A 109 3.35 -12.60 -1.73
CA THR A 109 2.85 -13.97 -1.76
C THR A 109 1.54 -13.98 -2.53
N ARG A 110 1.42 -14.86 -3.52
CA ARG A 110 0.16 -15.14 -4.22
C ARG A 110 -0.59 -16.20 -3.42
N LEU A 111 -1.85 -15.95 -3.06
CA LEU A 111 -2.65 -16.95 -2.36
C LEU A 111 -2.97 -18.12 -3.31
N PRO A 112 -3.02 -19.37 -2.79
CA PRO A 112 -3.52 -20.51 -3.55
C PRO A 112 -4.97 -20.29 -4.01
N THR A 113 -5.33 -20.85 -5.17
CA THR A 113 -6.70 -20.81 -5.69
C THR A 113 -7.75 -21.36 -4.71
N GLY A 114 -7.34 -22.24 -3.79
CA GLY A 114 -8.18 -22.81 -2.74
C GLY A 114 -8.64 -21.82 -1.65
N ASP A 115 -8.04 -20.63 -1.55
CA ASP A 115 -8.40 -19.62 -0.53
C ASP A 115 -9.55 -18.70 -0.99
N PHE A 116 -9.79 -18.62 -2.30
CA PHE A 116 -10.80 -17.75 -2.92
C PHE A 116 -12.26 -18.25 -2.91
N PRO A 117 -12.60 -19.56 -2.73
CA PRO A 117 -13.99 -20.03 -2.65
C PRO A 117 -14.86 -19.34 -1.60
N PHE A 118 -14.24 -18.74 -0.59
CA PHE A 118 -14.93 -18.07 0.52
C PHE A 118 -15.19 -16.59 0.28
N TRP A 119 -14.68 -16.02 -0.80
CA TRP A 119 -14.95 -14.63 -1.20
C TRP A 119 -16.18 -14.62 -2.11
N SER A 120 -16.97 -13.55 -2.11
CA SER A 120 -18.10 -13.42 -3.05
C SER A 120 -17.56 -13.44 -4.48
N LYS A 121 -17.65 -14.61 -5.11
CA LYS A 121 -17.09 -14.82 -6.44
C LYS A 121 -17.79 -13.93 -7.45
N GLU A 122 -19.08 -13.67 -7.29
CA GLU A 122 -19.83 -12.84 -8.23
C GLU A 122 -19.31 -11.39 -8.32
N GLU A 123 -18.72 -10.84 -7.26
CA GLU A 123 -18.26 -9.45 -7.23
C GLU A 123 -16.75 -9.30 -7.48
N VAL A 124 -15.95 -10.30 -7.07
CA VAL A 124 -14.47 -10.20 -7.09
C VAL A 124 -13.82 -11.13 -8.11
N ALA A 125 -14.48 -12.22 -8.54
CA ALA A 125 -13.84 -13.23 -9.39
C ALA A 125 -13.43 -12.67 -10.76
N GLY A 126 -14.26 -11.82 -11.39
CA GLY A 126 -13.91 -11.25 -12.70
C GLY A 126 -12.63 -10.39 -12.67
N ALA A 127 -12.45 -9.60 -11.61
CA ALA A 127 -11.24 -8.80 -11.42
C ALA A 127 -10.03 -9.68 -11.07
N PHE A 128 -10.24 -10.70 -10.26
CA PHE A 128 -9.21 -11.68 -9.90
C PHE A 128 -8.72 -12.45 -11.13
N ASP A 129 -9.63 -13.03 -11.91
CA ASP A 129 -9.31 -13.83 -13.10
C ASP A 129 -8.53 -13.00 -14.13
N SER A 130 -8.92 -11.74 -14.34
CA SER A 130 -8.20 -10.82 -15.22
C SER A 130 -6.76 -10.57 -14.76
N LEU A 131 -6.53 -10.40 -13.46
CA LEU A 131 -5.18 -10.21 -12.91
C LEU A 131 -4.36 -11.50 -13.00
N GLU A 132 -4.98 -12.63 -12.67
CA GLU A 132 -4.32 -13.94 -12.68
C GLU A 132 -3.87 -14.36 -14.09
N ALA A 133 -4.62 -13.96 -15.11
CA ALA A 133 -4.30 -14.20 -16.52
C ALA A 133 -3.04 -13.44 -17.00
N GLU A 134 -2.79 -12.25 -16.44
CA GLU A 134 -1.64 -11.41 -16.82
C GLU A 134 -0.39 -11.69 -15.96
N LEU A 135 -0.56 -12.18 -14.73
CA LEU A 135 0.54 -12.38 -13.79
C LEU A 135 1.30 -13.69 -14.07
N PRO A 136 2.63 -13.64 -14.33
CA PRO A 136 3.42 -14.85 -14.52
C PRO A 136 3.36 -15.74 -13.27
N ARG A 137 3.30 -17.06 -13.48
CA ARG A 137 3.18 -18.04 -12.38
C ARG A 137 4.41 -18.07 -11.47
N VAL A 138 5.56 -17.65 -12.00
CA VAL A 138 6.81 -17.47 -11.26
C VAL A 138 7.33 -16.08 -11.58
N LEU A 139 7.50 -15.26 -10.54
CA LEU A 139 8.20 -13.98 -10.63
C LEU A 139 9.59 -14.20 -10.05
N VAL A 140 10.59 -14.43 -10.91
CA VAL A 140 11.98 -14.22 -10.52
C VAL A 140 12.27 -12.76 -10.79
N SER A 141 12.62 -12.01 -9.75
CA SER A 141 13.06 -10.63 -9.98
C SER A 141 14.37 -10.69 -10.78
N PRO A 142 14.57 -9.86 -11.81
CA PRO A 142 15.84 -9.82 -12.57
C PRO A 142 17.07 -9.65 -11.66
N LYS A 143 16.90 -8.94 -10.54
CA LYS A 143 17.90 -8.79 -9.47
C LYS A 143 18.32 -10.10 -8.80
N PHE A 144 17.45 -11.11 -8.74
CA PHE A 144 17.77 -12.44 -8.21
C PHE A 144 18.49 -13.29 -9.26
N GLU A 145 18.19 -13.11 -10.55
CA GLU A 145 18.92 -13.77 -11.63
C GLU A 145 20.36 -13.24 -11.73
N GLU A 146 20.55 -11.93 -11.56
CA GLU A 146 21.86 -11.27 -11.51
C GLU A 146 22.73 -11.70 -10.32
N MET A 147 22.12 -12.19 -9.24
CA MET A 147 22.84 -12.62 -8.03
C MET A 147 23.40 -14.05 -8.10
N GLY A 148 23.14 -14.77 -9.19
CA GLY A 148 23.64 -16.13 -9.41
C GLY A 148 22.98 -17.14 -8.47
N ALA A 149 22.04 -17.92 -9.01
CA ALA A 149 21.58 -19.16 -8.37
C ALA A 149 22.73 -20.17 -8.24
#